data_AF-A0A2U1AGU5-F1
#
_entry.id   AF-A0A2U1AGU5-F1
#
_cell.length_a   1.000
_cell.length_b   1.000
_cell.length_c   1.000
_cell.angle_alpha   90.00
_cell.angle_beta   90.00
_cell.angle_gamma   90.00
#
_symmetry.space_group_name_H-M   'P 1'
#
loop_
_entity.id
_entity.type
_entity.pdbx_description
1 polymer ?
#
loop_
_entity_poly.entity_id
_entity_poly.type
_entity_poly.pdbx_seq_one_letter_code
_entity_poly.pdbx_strand_id
1 'polypeptide(L)'
;MWKLRRFCRVAAEYRWWYLPLFAGIIALFIRWPEQGRYGYLFEAFRFVRGACLLGALSALAGICLEWRKRGTYLVYLLCFLATLIVSNLSAELALEERLRRPLPPGAACCGGLKQLGLALRMYAQDNDGWFPPEDGAAGLNELLRQGCLTDASLYVCPGDSRQKLTSGKLTEEHCSYLYFGGLRALESSREEILVADKPENHGGKFRHRLHVGGHISTRTEEDDGK
;
A
#
# COMPACT_ATOMS: atom_id res chain seq x y z
N MET A 1 37.94 29.82 -37.96
CA MET A 1 37.94 28.34 -38.11
C MET A 1 38.07 27.54 -36.80
N TRP A 2 38.69 28.05 -35.72
CA TRP A 2 38.88 27.28 -34.48
C TRP A 2 37.60 27.06 -33.65
N LYS A 3 36.66 28.02 -33.64
CA LYS A 3 35.37 27.92 -32.92
C LYS A 3 34.42 26.87 -33.51
N LEU A 4 34.41 26.69 -34.84
CA LEU A 4 33.56 25.71 -35.52
C LEU A 4 34.00 24.26 -35.25
N ARG A 5 35.33 24.02 -35.22
CA ARG A 5 35.90 22.71 -34.87
C ARG A 5 35.64 22.30 -33.42
N ARG A 6 35.55 23.27 -32.49
CA ARG A 6 35.19 23.01 -31.09
C ARG A 6 33.70 22.71 -30.93
N PHE A 7 32.84 23.40 -31.69
CA PHE A 7 31.40 23.16 -31.70
C PHE A 7 31.05 21.76 -32.24
N CYS A 8 31.68 21.32 -33.34
CA CYS A 8 31.46 19.97 -33.89
C CYS A 8 31.94 18.85 -32.95
N ARG A 9 32.97 19.10 -32.13
CA ARG A 9 33.50 18.09 -31.19
C ARG A 9 32.55 17.89 -30.00
N VAL A 10 31.98 18.97 -29.47
CA VAL A 10 30.97 18.92 -28.39
C VAL A 10 29.64 18.32 -28.90
N ALA A 11 29.24 18.65 -30.13
CA ALA A 11 28.03 18.07 -30.74
C ALA A 11 28.17 16.55 -31.01
N ALA A 12 29.38 16.04 -31.25
CA ALA A 12 29.65 14.62 -31.43
C ALA A 12 29.61 13.83 -30.10
N GLU A 13 30.03 14.46 -29.00
CA GLU A 13 29.97 13.89 -27.64
C GLU A 13 28.52 13.77 -27.13
N TYR A 14 27.67 14.76 -27.45
CA TYR A 14 26.24 14.75 -27.07
C TYR A 14 25.39 13.71 -27.81
N ARG A 15 25.88 13.17 -28.94
CA ARG A 15 25.11 12.27 -29.82
C ARG A 15 24.89 10.88 -29.22
N TRP A 16 25.72 10.46 -28.27
CA TRP A 16 25.68 9.13 -27.68
C TRP A 16 24.71 8.99 -26.49
N TRP A 17 24.25 10.09 -25.89
CA TRP A 17 23.32 10.03 -24.75
C TRP A 17 21.87 9.81 -25.15
N TYR A 18 21.50 10.15 -26.39
CA TYR A 18 20.13 9.95 -26.89
C TYR A 18 19.83 8.49 -27.26
N LEU A 19 20.85 7.72 -27.62
CA LEU A 19 20.72 6.30 -27.99
C LEU A 19 20.20 5.41 -26.84
N PRO A 20 20.74 5.47 -25.60
CA PRO A 20 20.17 4.71 -24.48
C PRO A 20 18.79 5.22 -24.06
N LEU A 21 18.52 6.53 -24.23
CA LEU A 21 17.20 7.13 -24.04
C LEU A 21 16.17 6.53 -25.02
N PHE A 22 16.51 6.44 -26.30
CA PHE A 22 15.69 5.81 -27.33
C PHE A 22 15.55 4.30 -27.12
N ALA A 23 16.63 3.60 -26.76
CA ALA A 23 16.59 2.16 -26.50
C ALA A 23 15.70 1.82 -25.29
N GLY A 24 15.71 2.64 -24.23
CA GLY A 24 14.82 2.47 -23.08
C GLY A 24 13.36 2.74 -23.42
N ILE A 25 13.07 3.73 -24.28
CA ILE A 25 11.70 3.97 -24.79
C ILE A 25 11.23 2.78 -25.64
N ILE A 26 12.08 2.23 -26.51
CA ILE A 26 11.75 1.05 -27.32
C ILE A 26 11.53 -0.19 -26.44
N ALA A 27 12.33 -0.39 -25.39
CA ALA A 27 12.15 -1.50 -24.45
C ALA A 27 10.82 -1.40 -23.68
N LEU A 28 10.38 -0.19 -23.32
CA LEU A 28 9.05 0.06 -22.75
C LEU A 28 7.92 -0.29 -23.74
N PHE A 29 8.13 -0.05 -25.04
CA PHE A 29 7.20 -0.41 -26.11
C PHE A 29 7.18 -1.91 -26.44
N ILE A 30 8.24 -2.67 -26.19
CA ILE A 30 8.26 -4.13 -26.42
C ILE A 30 7.58 -4.88 -25.26
N ARG A 31 7.63 -4.35 -24.03
CA ARG A 31 6.94 -4.89 -22.84
C ARG A 31 5.42 -4.58 -22.80
N TRP A 32 4.89 -4.04 -23.90
CA TRP A 32 3.53 -3.50 -24.08
C TRP A 32 2.34 -4.42 -23.76
N PRO A 33 2.36 -5.76 -23.95
CA PRO A 33 1.11 -6.51 -23.89
C PRO A 33 0.69 -6.97 -22.48
N GLU A 34 1.51 -6.80 -21.43
CA GLU A 34 1.22 -7.42 -20.12
C GLU A 34 0.83 -6.46 -18.98
N GLN A 35 0.86 -5.13 -19.18
CA GLN A 35 0.58 -4.19 -18.09
C GLN A 35 -0.63 -3.30 -18.42
N GLY A 36 -1.61 -3.31 -17.52
CA GLY A 36 -2.82 -2.50 -17.64
C GLY A 36 -2.56 -1.01 -17.82
N ARG A 37 -3.62 -0.27 -18.21
CA ARG A 37 -3.65 1.10 -18.73
C ARG A 37 -2.84 2.18 -17.98
N TYR A 38 -2.45 1.95 -16.72
CA TYR A 38 -1.68 2.89 -15.88
C TYR A 38 -0.27 2.42 -15.50
N GLY A 39 0.13 1.18 -15.79
CA GLY A 39 1.51 0.71 -15.59
C GLY A 39 2.50 1.47 -16.48
N TYR A 40 2.05 1.80 -17.70
CA TYR A 40 2.78 2.61 -18.68
C TYR A 40 3.20 3.98 -18.14
N LEU A 41 2.28 4.73 -17.52
CA LEU A 41 2.60 6.07 -17.00
C LEU A 41 3.65 5.96 -15.90
N PHE A 42 3.49 4.99 -15.00
CA PHE A 42 4.39 4.79 -13.87
C PHE A 42 5.82 4.41 -14.32
N GLU A 43 5.97 3.47 -15.25
CA GLU A 43 7.29 3.07 -15.76
C GLU A 43 7.93 4.15 -16.64
N ALA A 44 7.13 4.89 -17.43
CA ALA A 44 7.61 6.06 -18.15
C ALA A 44 8.10 7.15 -17.17
N PHE A 45 7.41 7.39 -16.06
CA PHE A 45 7.85 8.32 -15.02
C PHE A 45 9.14 7.86 -14.32
N ARG A 46 9.31 6.56 -14.05
CA ARG A 46 10.57 6.02 -13.50
C ARG A 46 11.73 6.23 -14.45
N PHE A 47 11.52 6.01 -15.74
CA PHE A 47 12.54 6.23 -16.76
C PHE A 47 12.90 7.71 -16.91
N VAL A 48 11.91 8.61 -16.91
CA VAL A 48 12.12 10.07 -16.90
C VAL A 48 12.87 10.51 -15.65
N ARG A 49 12.52 10.00 -14.45
CA ARG A 49 13.29 10.26 -13.22
C ARG A 49 14.74 9.79 -13.33
N GLY A 50 14.98 8.60 -13.89
CA GLY A 50 16.33 8.08 -14.13
C GLY A 50 17.15 8.97 -15.05
N ALA A 51 16.58 9.39 -16.19
CA ALA A 51 17.23 10.29 -17.14
C ALA A 51 17.49 11.69 -16.54
N CYS A 52 16.55 12.23 -15.76
CA CYS A 52 16.71 13.51 -15.07
C CYS A 52 17.74 13.45 -13.94
N LEU A 53 17.86 12.34 -13.21
CA LEU A 53 18.91 12.13 -12.20
C LEU A 53 20.30 12.01 -12.83
N LEU A 54 20.43 11.28 -13.94
CA LEU A 54 21.66 11.25 -14.73
C LEU A 54 22.03 12.64 -15.25
N GLY A 55 21.04 13.41 -15.72
CA GLY A 55 21.20 14.81 -16.10
C GLY A 55 21.68 15.69 -14.94
N ALA A 56 21.06 15.57 -13.76
CA ALA A 56 21.44 16.31 -12.56
C ALA A 56 22.83 15.92 -12.04
N LEU A 57 23.19 14.64 -12.07
CA LEU A 57 24.52 14.15 -11.70
C LEU A 57 25.59 14.64 -12.67
N SER A 58 25.29 14.67 -13.96
CA SER A 58 26.20 15.25 -14.97
C SER A 58 26.37 16.76 -14.76
N ALA A 59 25.33 17.46 -14.32
CA ALA A 59 25.40 18.87 -13.94
C ALA A 59 26.21 19.09 -12.65
N LEU A 60 26.06 18.24 -11.63
CA LEU A 60 26.86 18.28 -10.39
C LEU A 60 28.35 18.01 -10.67
N ALA A 61 28.66 17.03 -11.53
CA ALA A 61 30.03 16.77 -11.99
C ALA A 61 30.60 17.98 -12.77
N GLY A 62 29.77 18.67 -13.56
CA GLY A 62 30.15 19.92 -14.23
C GLY A 62 30.38 21.10 -13.28
N ILE A 63 29.64 21.19 -12.17
CA ILE A 63 29.83 22.20 -11.11
C ILE A 63 31.18 22.01 -10.39
N CYS A 64 31.63 20.77 -10.20
CA CYS A 64 32.96 20.46 -9.68
C CYS A 64 34.10 20.86 -10.64
N LEU A 65 33.80 21.13 -11.92
CA LEU A 65 34.82 21.38 -12.95
C LEU A 65 34.86 22.82 -13.49
N GLU A 66 33.77 23.61 -13.51
CA GLU A 66 33.83 25.00 -14.05
C GLU A 66 32.75 25.98 -13.50
N TRP A 67 33.22 27.02 -12.78
CA TRP A 67 32.43 28.00 -12.00
C TRP A 67 31.72 29.13 -12.78
N ARG A 68 31.64 29.10 -14.13
CA ARG A 68 31.36 30.32 -14.93
C ARG A 68 29.96 30.45 -15.57
N LYS A 69 28.94 29.64 -15.22
CA LYS A 69 27.60 29.71 -15.86
C LYS A 69 26.42 29.53 -14.90
N ARG A 70 26.22 30.50 -13.99
CA ARG A 70 25.15 30.47 -12.96
C ARG A 70 23.71 30.31 -13.52
N GLY A 71 23.40 30.86 -14.69
CA GLY A 71 22.05 30.84 -15.26
C GLY A 71 21.60 29.48 -15.80
N THR A 72 22.50 28.68 -16.38
CA THR A 72 22.14 27.36 -16.93
C THR A 72 21.85 26.33 -15.85
N TYR A 73 22.51 26.43 -14.69
CA TYR A 73 22.28 25.51 -13.57
C TYR A 73 20.95 25.75 -12.87
N LEU A 74 20.49 27.00 -12.79
CA LEU A 74 19.15 27.32 -12.28
C LEU A 74 18.07 26.66 -13.12
N VAL A 75 18.21 26.67 -14.45
CA VAL A 75 17.26 26.00 -15.37
C VAL A 75 17.24 24.49 -15.12
N TYR A 76 18.41 23.84 -15.00
CA TYR A 76 18.45 22.39 -14.71
C TYR A 76 17.84 22.04 -13.35
N LEU A 77 18.11 22.84 -12.31
CA LEU A 77 17.54 22.64 -10.99
C LEU A 77 16.00 22.78 -11.03
N LEU A 78 15.48 23.81 -11.70
CA LEU A 78 14.04 24.01 -11.85
C LEU A 78 13.38 22.87 -12.63
N CYS A 79 14.00 22.37 -13.70
CA CYS A 79 13.49 21.19 -14.42
C CYS A 79 13.47 19.93 -13.53
N PHE A 80 14.52 19.69 -12.75
CA PHE A 80 14.56 18.58 -11.81
C PHE A 80 13.45 18.69 -10.75
N LEU A 81 13.28 19.86 -10.13
CA LEU A 81 12.22 20.08 -9.16
C LEU A 81 10.83 19.93 -9.78
N ALA A 82 10.61 20.45 -10.99
CA ALA A 82 9.34 20.29 -11.70
C ALA A 82 9.02 18.80 -11.97
N THR A 83 9.99 18.01 -12.43
CA THR A 83 9.79 16.56 -12.63
C THR A 83 9.54 15.82 -11.32
N LEU A 84 10.19 16.22 -10.23
CA LEU A 84 9.95 15.66 -8.91
C LEU A 84 8.51 15.94 -8.45
N ILE A 85 8.04 17.18 -8.59
CA ILE A 85 6.66 17.57 -8.24
C ILE A 85 5.63 16.79 -9.06
N VAL A 86 5.77 16.75 -10.39
CA VAL A 86 4.85 16.01 -11.29
C VAL A 86 4.83 14.52 -10.96
N SER A 87 5.97 13.93 -10.60
CA SER A 87 6.04 12.51 -10.24
C SER A 87 5.34 12.18 -8.91
N ASN A 88 5.42 13.07 -7.90
CA ASN A 88 4.71 12.86 -6.64
C ASN A 88 3.20 13.06 -6.82
N LEU A 89 2.78 14.09 -7.56
CA LEU A 89 1.37 14.36 -7.84
C LEU A 89 0.70 13.20 -8.60
N SER A 90 1.39 12.64 -9.61
CA SER A 90 0.88 11.47 -10.34
C SER A 90 0.81 10.20 -9.49
N ALA A 91 1.72 10.04 -8.51
CA ALA A 91 1.68 8.91 -7.58
C ALA A 91 0.48 9.02 -6.62
N GLU A 92 0.17 10.22 -6.13
CA GLU A 92 -1.01 10.49 -5.28
C GLU A 92 -2.31 10.18 -6.03
N LEU A 93 -2.45 10.65 -7.27
CA LEU A 93 -3.63 10.36 -8.10
C LEU A 93 -3.78 8.86 -8.40
N ALA A 94 -2.67 8.16 -8.67
CA ALA A 94 -2.68 6.72 -8.89
C ALA A 94 -3.04 5.93 -7.60
N LEU A 95 -2.63 6.43 -6.43
CA LEU A 95 -3.03 5.86 -5.15
C LEU A 95 -4.53 6.04 -4.92
N GLU A 96 -5.06 7.23 -5.20
CA GLU A 96 -6.49 7.50 -5.03
C GLU A 96 -7.34 6.58 -5.91
N GLU A 97 -6.94 6.35 -7.17
CA GLU A 97 -7.65 5.39 -8.03
C GLU A 97 -7.57 3.95 -7.48
N ARG A 98 -6.42 3.54 -6.92
CA ARG A 98 -6.28 2.22 -6.28
C ARG A 98 -7.18 2.10 -5.05
N LEU A 99 -7.32 3.16 -4.26
CA LEU A 99 -8.22 3.21 -3.10
C LEU A 99 -9.69 3.17 -3.51
N ARG A 100 -10.05 3.72 -4.68
CA ARG A 100 -11.42 3.68 -5.21
C ARG A 100 -11.82 2.31 -5.79
N ARG A 101 -10.86 1.48 -6.19
CA ARG A 101 -11.18 0.16 -6.74
C ARG A 101 -11.64 -0.77 -5.61
N PRO A 102 -12.81 -1.42 -5.74
CA PRO A 102 -13.25 -2.38 -4.75
C PRO A 102 -12.27 -3.56 -4.70
N LEU A 103 -11.78 -3.89 -3.51
CA LEU A 103 -10.96 -5.07 -3.31
C LEU A 103 -11.78 -6.34 -3.53
N PRO A 104 -11.16 -7.44 -3.99
CA PRO A 104 -11.82 -8.74 -3.97
C PRO A 104 -12.25 -9.09 -2.53
N PRO A 105 -13.41 -9.75 -2.31
CA PRO A 105 -14.00 -9.91 -0.98
C PRO A 105 -13.06 -10.47 0.10
N GLY A 106 -12.21 -11.45 -0.24
CA GLY A 106 -11.22 -12.00 0.70
C GLY A 106 -10.14 -10.98 1.11
N ALA A 107 -9.62 -10.20 0.16
CA ALA A 107 -8.64 -9.16 0.48
C ALA A 107 -9.26 -8.02 1.29
N ALA A 108 -10.53 -7.68 1.03
CA ALA A 108 -11.29 -6.69 1.80
C ALA A 108 -11.53 -7.16 3.24
N CYS A 109 -11.91 -8.43 3.44
CA CYS A 109 -12.07 -9.04 4.76
C CYS A 109 -10.75 -9.02 5.56
N CYS A 110 -9.65 -9.43 4.93
CA CYS A 110 -8.32 -9.40 5.53
C CYS A 110 -7.91 -7.96 5.96
N GLY A 111 -8.32 -6.94 5.20
CA GLY A 111 -8.17 -5.53 5.56
C GLY A 111 -8.96 -5.14 6.81
N GLY A 112 -10.23 -5.55 6.89
CA GLY A 112 -11.08 -5.34 8.06
C GLY A 112 -10.52 -6.00 9.33
N LEU A 113 -10.06 -7.26 9.22
CA LEU A 113 -9.40 -7.97 10.32
C LEU A 113 -8.14 -7.25 10.83
N LYS A 114 -7.35 -6.63 9.95
CA LYS A 114 -6.19 -5.82 10.37
C LYS A 114 -6.62 -4.57 11.15
N GLN A 115 -7.68 -3.90 10.72
CA GLN A 115 -8.21 -2.72 11.43
C GLN A 115 -8.79 -3.12 12.79
N LEU A 116 -9.53 -4.24 12.85
CA LEU A 116 -10.04 -4.80 14.09
C LEU A 116 -8.90 -5.21 15.05
N GLY A 117 -7.86 -5.86 14.53
CA GLY A 117 -6.68 -6.23 15.30
C GLY A 117 -5.91 -5.02 15.84
N LEU A 118 -5.84 -3.93 15.08
CA LEU A 118 -5.27 -2.68 15.56
C LEU A 118 -6.10 -2.08 16.70
N ALA A 119 -7.43 -2.07 16.56
CA ALA A 119 -8.32 -1.58 17.61
C ALA A 119 -8.25 -2.40 18.90
N LEU A 120 -8.18 -3.73 18.79
CA LEU A 120 -7.96 -4.63 19.94
C LEU A 120 -6.63 -4.33 20.65
N ARG A 121 -5.58 -3.98 19.90
CA ARG A 121 -4.30 -3.57 20.49
C ARG A 121 -4.37 -2.22 21.18
N MET A 122 -5.08 -1.26 20.59
CA MET A 122 -5.32 0.04 21.23
C MET A 122 -6.06 -0.16 22.56
N TYR A 123 -7.12 -0.98 22.55
CA TYR A 123 -7.81 -1.37 23.78
C TYR A 123 -6.85 -1.99 24.80
N ALA A 124 -6.02 -2.97 24.39
CA ALA A 124 -5.09 -3.61 25.31
C ALA A 124 -4.04 -2.63 25.86
N GLN A 125 -3.61 -1.63 25.09
CA GLN A 125 -2.71 -0.58 25.58
C GLN A 125 -3.33 0.25 26.70
N ASP A 126 -4.64 0.51 26.63
CA ASP A 126 -5.38 1.29 27.62
C ASP A 126 -5.88 0.44 28.80
N ASN A 127 -5.83 -0.89 28.69
CA ASN A 127 -6.36 -1.85 29.69
C ASN A 127 -5.28 -2.84 30.18
N ASP A 128 -4.09 -2.34 30.57
CA ASP A 128 -3.01 -3.12 31.19
C ASP A 128 -2.53 -4.36 30.41
N GLY A 129 -2.66 -4.31 29.08
CA GLY A 129 -2.32 -5.39 28.16
C GLY A 129 -3.42 -6.44 27.97
N TRP A 130 -4.58 -6.29 28.60
CA TRP A 130 -5.71 -7.20 28.46
C TRP A 130 -6.55 -6.88 27.23
N PHE A 131 -6.87 -7.90 26.45
CA PHE A 131 -7.94 -7.78 25.47
C PHE A 131 -9.32 -7.85 26.17
N PRO A 132 -10.42 -7.46 25.50
CA PRO A 132 -11.74 -7.57 26.08
C PRO A 132 -12.02 -8.98 26.65
N PRO A 133 -12.59 -9.11 27.86
CA PRO A 133 -12.70 -10.40 28.54
C PRO A 133 -13.79 -11.30 27.95
N GLU A 134 -14.87 -10.71 27.45
CA GLU A 134 -16.02 -11.44 26.92
C GLU A 134 -15.77 -11.94 25.49
N ASP A 135 -16.31 -13.10 25.15
CA ASP A 135 -16.22 -13.64 23.79
C ASP A 135 -17.17 -12.91 22.81
N GLY A 136 -16.87 -13.05 21.53
CA GLY A 136 -17.73 -12.62 20.42
C GLY A 136 -18.07 -11.12 20.41
N ALA A 137 -19.29 -10.81 19.98
CA ALA A 137 -19.84 -9.46 19.90
C ALA A 137 -19.89 -8.76 21.26
N ALA A 138 -20.00 -9.48 22.37
CA ALA A 138 -19.98 -8.88 23.70
C ALA A 138 -18.62 -8.23 24.00
N GLY A 139 -17.51 -8.94 23.74
CA GLY A 139 -16.17 -8.37 23.86
C GLY A 139 -15.89 -7.28 22.82
N LEU A 140 -16.33 -7.47 21.58
CA LEU A 140 -16.13 -6.49 20.52
C LEU A 140 -16.93 -5.19 20.73
N ASN A 141 -18.07 -5.24 21.43
CA ASN A 141 -18.80 -4.02 21.82
C ASN A 141 -17.98 -3.11 22.74
N GLU A 142 -17.00 -3.66 23.45
CA GLU A 142 -16.13 -2.86 24.29
C GLU A 142 -15.26 -1.91 23.46
N LEU A 143 -14.87 -2.31 22.25
CA LEU A 143 -14.16 -1.45 21.30
C LEU A 143 -15.03 -0.29 20.80
N LEU A 144 -16.34 -0.52 20.64
CA LEU A 144 -17.31 0.53 20.35
C LEU A 144 -17.46 1.48 21.56
N ARG A 145 -17.52 0.93 22.78
CA ARG A 145 -17.69 1.69 24.03
C ARG A 145 -16.50 2.60 24.32
N GLN A 146 -15.28 2.12 24.13
CA GLN A 146 -14.05 2.88 24.35
C GLN A 146 -13.65 3.74 23.13
N GLY A 147 -14.39 3.65 22.02
CA GLY A 147 -14.11 4.43 20.82
C GLY A 147 -12.86 3.97 20.05
N CYS A 148 -12.33 2.78 20.33
CA CYS A 148 -11.20 2.21 19.60
C CYS A 148 -11.57 1.86 18.15
N LEU A 149 -12.84 1.49 17.91
CA LEU A 149 -13.35 1.21 16.56
C LEU A 149 -14.85 1.49 16.50
N THR A 150 -15.21 2.67 16.02
CA THR A 150 -16.60 3.18 16.01
C THR A 150 -17.40 2.79 14.77
N ASP A 151 -16.72 2.43 13.68
CA ASP A 151 -17.37 2.06 12.42
C ASP A 151 -17.91 0.62 12.50
N ALA A 152 -19.24 0.50 12.62
CA ALA A 152 -19.95 -0.78 12.69
C ALA A 152 -19.72 -1.65 11.43
N SER A 153 -19.41 -1.05 10.28
CA SER A 153 -19.19 -1.79 9.03
C SER A 153 -17.95 -2.69 9.08
N LEU A 154 -16.99 -2.38 9.97
CA LEU A 154 -15.76 -3.14 10.13
C LEU A 154 -15.92 -4.45 10.93
N TYR A 155 -17.05 -4.63 11.60
CA TYR A 155 -17.42 -5.86 12.30
C TYR A 155 -18.17 -6.86 11.40
N VAL A 156 -18.41 -6.47 10.15
CA VAL A 156 -19.08 -7.29 9.13
C VAL A 156 -18.10 -7.61 8.01
N CYS A 157 -17.99 -8.89 7.67
CA CYS A 157 -17.15 -9.33 6.57
C CYS A 157 -17.79 -8.89 5.24
N PRO A 158 -17.05 -8.28 4.30
CA PRO A 158 -17.58 -7.93 2.97
C PRO A 158 -18.06 -9.13 2.16
N GLY A 159 -17.57 -10.33 2.48
CA GLY A 159 -18.01 -11.60 1.91
C GLY A 159 -19.19 -12.26 2.63
N ASP A 160 -19.71 -11.64 3.69
CA ASP A 160 -20.94 -12.05 4.36
C ASP A 160 -22.14 -11.47 3.61
N SER A 161 -23.10 -12.33 3.27
CA SER A 161 -24.35 -11.94 2.60
C SER A 161 -25.46 -11.53 3.58
N ARG A 162 -25.22 -11.65 4.90
CA ARG A 162 -26.18 -11.29 5.95
C ARG A 162 -26.35 -9.77 6.14
N GLN A 163 -27.43 -9.41 6.81
CA GLN A 163 -27.84 -8.03 7.03
C GLN A 163 -26.80 -7.29 7.88
N LYS A 164 -26.32 -6.17 7.35
CA LYS A 164 -25.32 -5.33 8.03
C LYS A 164 -26.00 -4.49 9.10
N LEU A 165 -25.38 -4.34 10.27
CA LEU A 165 -25.86 -3.41 11.29
C LEU A 165 -25.72 -1.97 10.78
N THR A 166 -26.84 -1.26 10.68
CA THR A 166 -26.85 0.15 10.23
C THR A 166 -26.55 1.11 11.39
N SER A 167 -26.88 0.73 12.63
CA SER A 167 -26.55 1.44 13.88
C SER A 167 -26.95 0.61 15.11
N GLY A 168 -26.29 0.84 16.25
CA GLY A 168 -26.66 0.25 17.54
C GLY A 168 -25.59 -0.67 18.16
N LYS A 169 -25.98 -1.42 19.19
CA LYS A 169 -25.12 -2.40 19.87
C LYS A 169 -24.86 -3.60 18.94
N LEU A 170 -23.61 -4.03 18.85
CA LEU A 170 -23.24 -5.22 18.07
C LEU A 170 -23.88 -6.46 18.72
N THR A 171 -24.57 -7.28 17.94
CA THR A 171 -25.07 -8.59 18.37
C THR A 171 -24.35 -9.68 17.58
N GLU A 172 -24.41 -10.93 18.06
CA GLU A 172 -23.80 -12.06 17.36
C GLU A 172 -24.33 -12.24 15.93
N GLU A 173 -25.61 -11.97 15.72
CA GLU A 173 -26.24 -12.08 14.40
C GLU A 173 -25.67 -11.08 13.39
N HIS A 174 -25.21 -9.92 13.87
CA HIS A 174 -24.69 -8.83 13.05
C HIS A 174 -23.16 -8.74 13.06
N CYS A 175 -22.47 -9.66 13.74
CA CYS A 175 -21.01 -9.74 13.73
C CYS A 175 -20.57 -10.93 12.90
N SER A 176 -19.74 -10.71 11.88
CA SER A 176 -19.23 -11.78 11.02
C SER A 176 -17.99 -12.47 11.59
N TYR A 177 -17.50 -12.05 12.76
CA TYR A 177 -16.28 -12.56 13.36
C TYR A 177 -16.56 -13.27 14.68
N LEU A 178 -15.76 -14.31 14.97
CA LEU A 178 -15.63 -14.94 16.27
C LEU A 178 -14.46 -14.29 16.99
N TYR A 179 -14.72 -13.68 18.13
CA TYR A 179 -13.71 -13.09 18.99
C TYR A 179 -13.49 -13.99 20.21
N PHE A 180 -12.22 -14.22 20.54
CA PHE A 180 -11.81 -15.01 21.71
C PHE A 180 -11.24 -14.06 22.77
N GLY A 181 -12.00 -13.89 23.85
CA GLY A 181 -11.74 -12.95 24.93
C GLY A 181 -10.77 -13.49 25.98
N GLY A 182 -10.42 -12.61 26.93
CA GLY A 182 -9.64 -12.97 28.12
C GLY A 182 -8.15 -13.24 27.86
N LEU A 183 -7.68 -13.01 26.65
CA LEU A 183 -6.26 -13.11 26.28
C LEU A 183 -5.49 -11.84 26.68
N ARG A 184 -4.18 -11.98 26.89
CA ARG A 184 -3.30 -10.86 27.24
C ARG A 184 -2.19 -10.70 26.22
N ALA A 185 -2.03 -9.49 25.70
CA ALA A 185 -1.24 -9.21 24.49
C ALA A 185 0.24 -9.68 24.55
N LEU A 186 0.84 -9.72 25.74
CA LEU A 186 2.25 -10.10 25.93
C LEU A 186 2.44 -11.49 26.55
N GLU A 187 1.42 -12.05 27.19
CA GLU A 187 1.52 -13.34 27.91
C GLU A 187 0.95 -14.50 27.09
N SER A 188 -0.07 -14.22 26.27
CA SER A 188 -0.63 -15.19 25.34
C SER A 188 0.37 -15.54 24.22
N SER A 189 0.25 -16.75 23.69
CA SER A 189 1.08 -17.17 22.56
C SER A 189 0.81 -16.30 21.34
N ARG A 190 1.85 -15.93 20.59
CA ARG A 190 1.70 -15.14 19.36
C ARG A 190 0.88 -15.86 18.28
N GLU A 191 0.80 -17.18 18.36
CA GLU A 191 0.04 -18.05 17.46
C GLU A 191 -1.39 -18.33 17.96
N GLU A 192 -1.76 -17.85 19.14
CA GLU A 192 -3.11 -17.98 19.66
C GLU A 192 -4.10 -17.14 18.84
N ILE A 193 -5.26 -17.71 18.54
CA ILE A 193 -6.27 -17.06 17.70
C ILE A 193 -7.02 -16.04 18.55
N LEU A 194 -7.00 -14.78 18.10
CA LEU A 194 -7.70 -13.68 18.75
C LEU A 194 -9.06 -13.41 18.08
N VAL A 195 -9.09 -13.46 16.75
CA VAL A 195 -10.31 -13.31 15.96
C VAL A 195 -10.29 -14.30 14.80
N ALA A 196 -11.44 -14.90 14.47
CA ALA A 196 -11.60 -15.73 13.28
C ALA A 196 -12.85 -15.33 12.50
N ASP A 197 -12.86 -15.60 11.19
CA ASP A 197 -14.09 -15.56 10.42
C ASP A 197 -15.07 -16.63 10.91
N LYS A 198 -16.35 -16.24 10.99
CA LYS A 198 -17.43 -17.21 11.19
C LYS A 198 -17.47 -18.21 10.01
N PRO A 199 -17.83 -19.48 10.26
CA PRO A 199 -17.77 -20.54 9.25
C PRO A 199 -18.72 -20.32 8.07
N GLU A 200 -19.77 -19.53 8.24
CA GLU A 200 -20.70 -19.21 7.14
C GLU A 200 -20.15 -18.16 6.17
N ASN A 201 -19.09 -17.43 6.57
CA ASN A 201 -18.48 -16.42 5.70
C ASN A 201 -17.86 -17.07 4.46
N HIS A 202 -17.79 -16.31 3.36
CA HIS A 202 -17.17 -16.76 2.12
C HIS A 202 -17.76 -18.06 1.52
N GLY A 203 -18.98 -18.43 1.93
CA GLY A 203 -19.62 -19.67 1.53
C GLY A 203 -18.87 -20.92 1.98
N GLY A 204 -18.16 -20.86 3.12
CA GLY A 204 -17.42 -21.97 3.72
C GLY A 204 -16.00 -22.18 3.19
N LYS A 205 -15.71 -21.72 1.97
CA LYS A 205 -14.49 -22.06 1.20
C LYS A 205 -13.17 -21.78 1.92
N PHE A 206 -13.09 -20.66 2.63
CA PHE A 206 -11.90 -20.26 3.37
C PHE A 206 -12.27 -19.38 4.56
N ARG A 207 -11.36 -19.33 5.54
CA ARG A 207 -11.51 -18.56 6.78
C ARG A 207 -10.21 -17.87 7.13
N HIS A 208 -10.27 -16.57 7.39
CA HIS A 208 -9.16 -15.84 7.95
C HIS A 208 -9.16 -15.93 9.48
N ARG A 209 -7.97 -15.97 10.06
CA ARG A 209 -7.74 -15.95 11.50
C ARG A 209 -6.67 -14.94 11.82
N LEU A 210 -7.01 -13.99 12.67
CA LEU A 210 -6.08 -13.06 13.28
C LEU A 210 -5.53 -13.67 14.56
N HIS A 211 -4.21 -13.72 14.66
CA HIS A 211 -3.51 -14.20 15.84
C HIS A 211 -3.12 -13.03 16.75
N VAL A 212 -2.88 -13.31 18.05
CA VAL A 212 -2.40 -12.32 19.02
C VAL A 212 -1.14 -11.58 18.52
N GLY A 213 -0.25 -12.32 17.83
CA GLY A 213 0.94 -11.78 17.19
C GLY A 213 0.68 -10.73 16.10
N GLY A 214 -0.57 -10.59 15.63
CA GLY A 214 -1.04 -9.59 14.67
C GLY A 214 -0.93 -10.02 13.21
N HIS A 215 -0.48 -11.25 12.95
CA HIS A 215 -0.47 -11.83 11.63
C HIS A 215 -1.81 -12.53 11.35
N ILE A 216 -2.15 -12.67 10.07
CA ILE A 216 -3.39 -13.32 9.63
C ILE A 216 -3.03 -14.61 8.90
N SER A 217 -3.58 -15.73 9.35
CA SER A 217 -3.54 -17.00 8.61
C SER A 217 -4.85 -17.20 7.85
N THR A 218 -4.80 -17.92 6.73
CA THR A 218 -6.00 -18.32 5.99
C THR A 218 -6.04 -19.83 5.98
N ARG A 219 -7.17 -20.41 6.39
CA ARG A 219 -7.44 -21.84 6.28
C ARG A 219 -8.42 -22.08 5.16
N THR A 220 -8.20 -23.12 4.38
CA THR A 220 -9.12 -23.55 3.31
C THR A 220 -9.83 -24.85 3.71
N GLU A 221 -10.99 -25.14 3.12
CA GLU A 221 -11.73 -26.40 3.40
C GLU A 221 -10.89 -27.67 3.17
N GLU A 222 -9.92 -27.63 2.25
CA GLU A 222 -8.99 -28.75 2.00
C GLU A 222 -8.14 -29.11 3.24
N ASP A 223 -7.92 -28.16 4.15
CA ASP A 223 -7.16 -28.36 5.38
C ASP A 223 -7.99 -28.99 6.51
N ASP A 224 -9.32 -29.08 6.38
CA ASP A 224 -10.23 -29.67 7.39
C ASP A 224 -10.54 -31.16 7.10
N GLY A 225 -10.16 -31.66 5.93
CA GLY A 225 -10.39 -33.05 5.48
C GLY A 225 -9.20 -34.01 5.68
N LYS A 226 -8.18 -33.62 6.44
CA LYS A 226 -7.04 -34.44 6.88
C LYS A 226 -7.00 -34.52 8.40
#